data_AF-A0A962ILQ0-F1
#
_entry.id   AF-A0A962ILQ0-F1
#
_cell.length_a   1.000
_cell.length_b   1.000
_cell.length_c   1.000
_cell.angle_alpha   90.00
_cell.angle_beta   90.00
_cell.angle_gamma   90.00
#
_symmetry.space_group_name_H-M   'P 1'
#
loop_
_entity.id
_entity.type
_entity.pdbx_description
1 polymer ?
#
loop_
_entity_poly.entity_id
_entity_poly.type
_entity_poly.pdbx_seq_one_letter_code
_entity_poly.pdbx_strand_id
1 'polypeptide(L)' 'GTLSAGQRRRAALARLALRPARLWLLDEPLANLDTESATLLAGWMAEFVAAGGALMLTGHGQLPAVLPVRRCALELPTWN' A
#
# COMPACT_ATOMS: atom_id res chain seq x y z
N GLY A 1 9.09 -4.36 -24.64
CA GLY A 1 9.27 -5.59 -23.85
C GLY A 1 8.33 -5.59 -22.67
N THR A 2 7.75 -6.74 -22.33
CA THR A 2 6.81 -6.90 -21.20
C THR A 2 7.60 -7.07 -19.90
N LEU A 3 7.38 -6.19 -18.92
CA LEU A 3 7.99 -6.30 -17.60
C LEU A 3 7.47 -7.55 -16.86
N SER A 4 8.25 -8.12 -15.94
CA SER A 4 7.73 -9.11 -14.98
C SER A 4 6.77 -8.44 -13.97
N ALA A 5 5.99 -9.23 -13.23
CA ALA A 5 5.09 -8.69 -12.20
C ALA A 5 5.87 -7.88 -11.14
N GLY A 6 7.02 -8.39 -10.69
CA GLY A 6 7.91 -7.69 -9.75
C GLY A 6 8.51 -6.40 -10.33
N GLN A 7 8.88 -6.41 -11.62
CA GLN A 7 9.38 -5.21 -12.29
C GLN A 7 8.30 -4.14 -12.44
N ARG A 8 7.06 -4.52 -12.82
CA ARG A 8 5.92 -3.60 -12.85
C ARG A 8 5.67 -2.97 -11.48
N ARG A 9 5.72 -3.78 -10.41
CA ARG A 9 5.52 -3.32 -9.04
C ARG A 9 6.60 -2.34 -8.59
N ARG A 10 7.89 -2.65 -8.82
CA ARG A 10 8.99 -1.73 -8.51
C ARG A 10 8.88 -0.42 -9.30
N ALA A 11 8.52 -0.48 -10.58
CA ALA A 11 8.29 0.72 -11.38
C ALA A 11 7.12 1.57 -10.87
N ALA A 12 6.03 0.93 -10.41
CA ALA A 12 4.90 1.62 -9.79
C ALA A 12 5.30 2.31 -8.47
N LEU A 13 6.06 1.62 -7.61
CA LEU A 13 6.59 2.19 -6.37
C LEU A 13 7.54 3.36 -6.66
N ALA A 14 8.47 3.22 -7.61
CA ALA A 14 9.36 4.32 -8.01
C ALA A 14 8.57 5.53 -8.53
N ARG A 15 7.50 5.32 -9.30
CA ARG A 15 6.60 6.40 -9.74
C ARG A 15 5.88 7.09 -8.59
N LEU A 16 5.50 6.32 -7.56
CA LEU A 16 4.87 6.84 -6.35
C LEU A 16 5.86 7.72 -5.56
N ALA A 17 7.14 7.34 -5.52
CA ALA A 17 8.22 8.10 -4.86
C ALA A 17 8.50 9.44 -5.54
N LEU A 18 8.48 9.44 -6.87
CA LEU A 18 8.93 10.58 -7.67
C LEU A 18 7.83 11.63 -7.90
N ARG A 19 6.58 11.34 -7.51
CA ARG A 19 5.45 12.26 -7.71
C ARG A 19 4.90 12.72 -6.36
N PRO A 20 4.92 14.03 -6.05
CA PRO A 20 4.27 14.52 -4.86
C PRO A 20 2.76 14.25 -4.97
N ALA A 21 2.26 13.36 -4.12
CA ALA A 21 0.85 13.03 -4.00
C ALA A 21 0.45 13.16 -2.53
N ARG A 22 -0.72 13.74 -2.25
CA ARG A 22 -1.26 13.84 -0.88
C ARG A 22 -2.03 12.59 -0.45
N LEU A 23 -2.43 11.76 -1.41
CA LEU A 23 -3.18 10.53 -1.18
C LEU A 23 -2.59 9.41 -2.02
N TRP A 24 -2.29 8.28 -1.37
CA TRP A 24 -1.90 7.03 -2.02
C TRP A 24 -3.07 6.05 -1.95
N LEU A 25 -3.48 5.52 -3.11
CA LEU A 25 -4.48 4.46 -3.25
C LEU A 25 -3.75 3.20 -3.72
N LEU A 26 -3.68 2.17 -2.88
CA LEU A 26 -2.87 0.99 -3.14
C LEU A 26 -3.71 -0.29 -3.07
N ASP A 27 -3.75 -1.03 -4.16
CA ASP A 27 -4.47 -2.31 -4.21
C ASP A 27 -3.53 -3.47 -3.88
N GLU A 28 -3.79 -4.17 -2.77
CA GLU A 28 -3.01 -5.30 -2.26
C GLU A 28 -1.47 -5.06 -2.26
N PRO A 29 -0.98 -3.93 -1.68
CA PRO A 29 0.41 -3.52 -1.83
C PRO A 29 1.43 -4.37 -1.08
N LEU A 30 0.99 -5.31 -0.25
CA LEU A 30 1.88 -6.24 0.46
C LEU A 30 1.80 -7.67 -0.10
N ALA A 31 0.89 -7.95 -1.04
CA ALA A 31 0.71 -9.28 -1.59
C ALA A 31 1.94 -9.76 -2.39
N ASN A 32 2.24 -11.05 -2.27
CA ASN A 32 3.35 -11.73 -2.96
C ASN A 32 4.74 -11.13 -2.67
N LEU A 33 4.90 -10.45 -1.53
CA LEU A 33 6.20 -10.01 -1.02
C LEU A 33 6.69 -10.98 0.05
N ASP A 34 8.00 -11.22 0.09
CA ASP A 34 8.63 -11.80 1.28
C ASP A 34 8.55 -10.83 2.47
N THR A 35 8.83 -11.36 3.66
CA THR A 35 8.73 -10.61 4.92
C THR A 35 9.59 -9.34 4.93
N GLU A 36 10.79 -9.40 4.35
CA GLU A 36 11.71 -8.27 4.31
C GLU A 36 11.19 -7.15 3.41
N SER A 37 10.79 -7.50 2.19
CA SER A 37 10.22 -6.56 1.21
C SER A 37 8.92 -5.93 1.71
N ALA A 38 8.07 -6.72 2.38
CA ALA A 38 6.83 -6.22 2.98
C ALA A 38 7.12 -5.22 4.11
N THR A 39 8.13 -5.50 4.94
CA THR A 39 8.57 -4.60 6.03
C THR A 39 9.10 -3.29 5.49
N LEU A 40 9.96 -3.34 4.47
CA LEU A 40 10.51 -2.15 3.81
C LEU A 40 9.40 -1.26 3.23
N LEU A 41 8.47 -1.86 2.50
CA LEU A 41 7.36 -1.11 1.90
C LEU A 41 6.43 -0.52 2.97
N ALA A 42 6.15 -1.25 4.05
CA ALA A 42 5.36 -0.74 5.16
C ALA A 42 6.04 0.42 5.91
N GLY A 43 7.36 0.36 6.10
CA GLY A 43 8.13 1.47 6.66
C GLY A 43 8.00 2.73 5.80
N TRP A 44 8.14 2.58 4.48
CA TRP A 44 8.03 3.69 3.55
C TRP A 44 6.62 4.32 3.50
N MET A 45 5.57 3.49 3.59
CA MET A 45 4.19 3.97 3.76
C MET A 45 3.99 4.72 5.08
N ALA A 46 4.59 4.26 6.17
CA ALA A 46 4.50 4.92 7.48
C ALA A 46 5.17 6.31 7.44
N GLU A 47 6.34 6.43 6.82
CA GLU A 47 7.04 7.70 6.59
C GLU A 47 6.19 8.69 5.80
N PHE A 48 5.54 8.21 4.73
CA PHE A 48 4.64 9.03 3.92
C PHE A 48 3.47 9.60 4.74
N VAL A 49 2.84 8.78 5.59
CA VAL A 49 1.76 9.23 6.47
C VAL A 49 2.29 10.21 7.53
N ALA A 50 3.45 9.93 8.12
CA ALA A 50 4.09 10.82 9.10
C ALA A 50 4.44 12.20 8.50
N ALA A 51 4.76 12.26 7.21
CA ALA A 51 4.98 13.49 6.46
C ALA A 51 3.69 14.26 6.10
N GLY A 52 2.51 13.81 6.57
CA GLY A 52 1.21 14.44 6.32
C GLY A 52 0.46 13.88 5.10
N GLY A 53 0.92 12.78 4.52
CA GLY A 53 0.22 12.05 3.48
C GLY A 53 -0.95 11.22 4.02
N ALA A 54 -1.91 10.91 3.15
CA ALA A 54 -3.02 10.02 3.43
C ALA A 54 -2.87 8.70 2.65
N LEU A 55 -3.11 7.56 3.31
CA LEU A 55 -2.98 6.24 2.70
C LEU A 55 -4.32 5.49 2.77
N MET A 56 -4.77 4.99 1.63
CA MET A 56 -5.87 4.02 1.54
C MET A 56 -5.35 2.79 0.81
N LEU A 57 -5.58 1.63 1.41
CA LEU A 57 -5.12 0.37 0.85
C LEU A 57 -6.12 -0.75 1.04
N THR A 58 -6.08 -1.74 0.17
CA THR A 58 -6.75 -3.03 0.32
C THR A 58 -5.74 -4.08 0.76
N GLY A 59 -6.19 -5.12 1.46
CA GLY A 59 -5.31 -6.15 1.99
C GLY A 59 -6.09 -7.37 2.46
N HIS A 60 -5.59 -8.55 2.11
CA HIS A 60 -6.03 -9.81 2.71
C HIS A 60 -5.15 -10.17 3.91
N GLY A 61 -5.54 -9.76 5.14
CA GLY A 61 -4.91 -10.21 6.38
C GLY A 61 -4.40 -9.11 7.31
N GLN A 62 -3.46 -9.46 8.19
CA GLN A 62 -2.89 -8.51 9.15
C GLN A 62 -1.87 -7.60 8.47
N LEU A 63 -2.10 -6.29 8.57
CA LEU A 63 -1.14 -5.27 8.17
C LEU A 63 0.00 -5.17 9.20
N PRO A 64 1.22 -4.84 8.77
CA PRO A 64 2.34 -4.58 9.67
C PRO A 64 2.00 -3.50 10.71
N ALA A 65 2.38 -3.75 11.97
CA ALA A 65 2.02 -2.88 13.10
C ALA A 65 2.58 -1.45 13.01
N VAL A 66 3.61 -1.23 12.19
CA VAL A 66 4.22 0.08 11.94
C VAL A 66 3.28 1.06 11.24
N LEU A 67 2.25 0.56 10.54
CA LEU A 67 1.30 1.39 9.85
C LEU A 67 0.25 1.92 10.83
N PRO A 68 0.08 3.25 10.99
CA PRO A 68 -0.98 3.83 11.80
C PRO A 68 -2.32 3.75 11.04
N VAL A 69 -2.86 2.54 10.88
CA VAL A 69 -4.07 2.28 10.08
C VAL A 69 -5.33 2.30 10.94
N ARG A 70 -6.31 3.09 10.50
CA ARG A 70 -7.72 2.89 10.88
C ARG A 70 -8.32 1.89 9.90
N ARG A 71 -8.84 0.77 10.41
CA ARG A 71 -9.52 -0.24 9.58
C ARG A 71 -10.98 0.16 9.42
N CYS A 72 -11.42 0.26 8.18
CA CYS A 72 -12.83 0.37 7.84
C CYS A 72 -13.25 -0.93 7.13
N ALA A 73 -14.26 -1.61 7.67
CA ALA A 73 -14.90 -2.69 6.94
C ALA A 73 -15.94 -2.06 6.01
N LEU A 74 -15.92 -2.45 4.72
CA LEU A 74 -16.99 -2.11 3.81
C LEU A 74 -18.14 -3.07 4.09
N GLU A 75 -19.12 -2.62 4.89
CA GLU A 75 -20.41 -3.30 4.95
C GLU A 75 -21.11 -3.07 3.61
N LEU A 76 -21.27 -4.14 2.82
CA LEU A 76 -22.06 -4.05 1.61
C LEU A 76 -23.51 -3.75 2.01
N PRO A 77 -24.19 -2.78 1.37
CA PRO A 77 -25.60 -2.55 1.65
C PRO A 77 -26.37 -3.84 1.37
N THR A 78 -27.22 -4.27 2.31
CA THR A 78 -28.24 -5.27 2.02
C THR A 78 -29.30 -4.62 1.15
N TRP A 79 -29.08 -4.61 -0.16
CA TRP A 79 -30.14 -4.35 -1.12
C TRP A 79 -31.10 -5.55 -1.07
N ASN A 80 -32.14 -5.41 -0.23
CA ASN A 80 -33.41 -6.13 -0.35
C ASN A 80 -34.10 -5.65 -1.62
#